data_AF-A0A4Y6Q3L4-F1
#
_entry.id   AF-A0A4Y6Q3L4-F1
#
_cell.length_a   1.000
_cell.length_b   1.000
_cell.length_c   1.000
_cell.angle_alpha   90.00
_cell.angle_beta   90.00
_cell.angle_gamma   90.00
#
_symmetry.space_group_name_H-M   'P 1'
#
loop_
_entity.id
_entity.type
_entity.pdbx_description
1 polymer ?
#
loop_
_entity_poly.entity_id
_entity_poly.type
_entity_poly.pdbx_seq_one_letter_code
_entity_poly.pdbx_strand_id
1 'polypeptide(L)'
;MSLLLFCFLSVGVASPAFASANERYKEQAAQFEKMLDKQAGAPGADAAAKDIERTRQWLENANVLLAKGNEEAAAKYLRRVKFSLDLITALVQAGNIQKAADDQEEAFYKAKEKQIPELEADVQKLKDKKKELQQELSKLR
;
A
#
# COMPACT_ATOMS: atom_id res chain seq x y z
N MET A 1 -62.59 -11.77 -40.48
CA MET A 1 -62.97 -12.37 -39.18
C MET A 1 -61.73 -13.03 -38.63
N SER A 2 -61.29 -12.56 -37.46
CA SER A 2 -60.01 -12.82 -36.83
C SER A 2 -59.75 -14.29 -36.51
N LEU A 3 -58.50 -14.72 -36.66
CA LEU A 3 -57.93 -15.75 -35.78
C LEU A 3 -56.44 -15.45 -35.56
N LEU A 4 -56.20 -14.78 -34.43
CA LEU A 4 -54.92 -14.62 -33.76
C LEU A 4 -54.42 -16.00 -33.31
N LEU A 5 -53.35 -16.49 -33.91
CA LEU A 5 -52.60 -17.62 -33.36
C LEU A 5 -51.54 -17.06 -32.41
N PHE A 6 -51.77 -17.27 -31.12
CA PHE A 6 -50.92 -16.91 -30.00
C PHE A 6 -49.51 -17.53 -30.15
N CYS A 7 -48.51 -16.69 -30.37
CA CYS A 7 -47.12 -17.03 -30.07
C CYS A 7 -46.97 -17.16 -28.54
N PHE A 8 -47.02 -18.39 -28.05
CA PHE A 8 -46.52 -18.72 -26.71
C PHE A 8 -44.99 -18.52 -26.70
N LEU A 9 -44.58 -17.27 -26.46
CA LEU A 9 -43.26 -16.95 -25.92
C LEU A 9 -43.17 -17.64 -24.55
N SER A 10 -42.55 -18.81 -24.55
CA SER A 10 -41.96 -19.40 -23.36
C SER A 10 -40.85 -18.44 -22.92
N VAL A 11 -41.22 -17.48 -22.08
CA VAL A 11 -40.30 -16.74 -21.23
C VAL A 11 -39.70 -17.79 -20.30
N GLY A 12 -38.65 -18.45 -20.79
CA GLY A 12 -37.70 -19.18 -19.97
C GLY A 12 -37.19 -18.18 -18.94
N VAL A 13 -37.65 -18.36 -17.72
CA VAL A 13 -37.11 -17.70 -16.54
C VAL A 13 -35.66 -18.14 -16.47
N ALA A 14 -34.77 -17.39 -17.12
CA ALA A 14 -33.35 -17.45 -16.85
C ALA A 14 -33.22 -16.96 -15.41
N SER A 15 -33.32 -17.89 -14.45
CA SER A 15 -32.92 -17.62 -13.07
C SER A 15 -31.52 -17.01 -13.15
N PRO A 16 -31.26 -15.84 -12.55
CA PRO A 16 -29.90 -15.39 -12.42
C PRO A 16 -29.16 -16.51 -11.70
N ALA A 17 -28.16 -17.08 -12.36
CA ALA A 17 -27.30 -18.10 -11.77
C ALA A 17 -26.58 -17.43 -10.60
N PHE A 18 -27.18 -17.48 -9.41
CA PHE A 18 -26.52 -17.12 -8.16
C PHE A 18 -25.31 -18.04 -8.08
N ALA A 19 -24.11 -17.47 -8.29
CA ALA A 19 -22.86 -18.18 -8.05
C ALA A 19 -22.96 -18.85 -6.67
N SER A 20 -22.63 -20.14 -6.61
CA SER A 20 -22.66 -20.88 -5.34
C SER A 20 -21.82 -20.14 -4.30
N ALA A 21 -22.16 -20.29 -3.01
CA ALA A 21 -21.41 -19.62 -1.95
C ALA A 21 -19.90 -19.93 -2.04
N ASN A 22 -19.54 -21.14 -2.46
CA ASN A 22 -18.16 -21.51 -2.81
C ASN A 22 -17.50 -20.56 -3.84
N GLU A 23 -18.13 -20.32 -4.99
CA GLU A 23 -17.57 -19.46 -6.03
C GLU A 23 -17.39 -18.02 -5.55
N ARG A 24 -18.35 -17.50 -4.76
CA ARG A 24 -18.21 -16.18 -4.12
C ARG A 24 -17.03 -16.12 -3.16
N TYR A 25 -16.81 -17.17 -2.37
CA TYR A 25 -15.69 -17.23 -1.45
C TYR A 25 -14.34 -17.40 -2.16
N LYS A 26 -14.29 -18.11 -3.30
CA LYS A 26 -13.08 -18.17 -4.13
C LYS A 26 -12.73 -16.80 -4.70
N GLU A 27 -13.72 -16.06 -5.20
CA GLU A 27 -13.50 -14.70 -5.69
C GLU A 27 -13.01 -13.78 -4.57
N GLN A 28 -13.61 -13.87 -3.38
CA GLN A 28 -13.17 -13.12 -2.21
C GLN A 28 -11.73 -13.49 -1.79
N ALA A 29 -11.37 -14.77 -1.80
CA ALA A 29 -10.02 -15.22 -1.50
C ALA A 29 -9.01 -14.65 -2.50
N ALA A 30 -9.33 -14.66 -3.80
CA ALA A 30 -8.49 -14.08 -4.83
C ALA A 30 -8.33 -12.55 -4.69
N GLN A 31 -9.37 -11.84 -4.25
CA GLN A 31 -9.27 -10.41 -3.93
C GLN A 31 -8.36 -10.17 -2.74
N PHE A 32 -8.47 -10.98 -1.67
CA PHE A 32 -7.60 -10.89 -0.50
C PHE A 32 -6.14 -11.19 -0.82
N GLU A 33 -5.86 -12.16 -1.70
CA GLU A 33 -4.49 -12.45 -2.15
C GLU A 33 -3.87 -11.22 -2.82
N LYS A 34 -4.59 -10.59 -3.75
CA LYS A 34 -4.14 -9.35 -4.42
C LYS A 34 -3.89 -8.21 -3.44
N MET A 35 -4.76 -8.06 -2.44
CA MET A 35 -4.58 -7.05 -1.41
C MET A 35 -3.34 -7.35 -0.56
N LEU A 36 -3.15 -8.61 -0.17
CA LEU A 36 -2.02 -9.03 0.63
C LEU A 36 -0.70 -8.84 -0.11
N ASP A 37 -0.63 -9.23 -1.38
CA ASP A 37 0.56 -9.05 -2.23
C ASP A 37 0.88 -7.57 -2.44
N LYS A 38 -0.14 -6.72 -2.63
CA LYS A 38 0.04 -5.28 -2.70
C LYS A 38 0.67 -4.73 -1.41
N GLN A 39 0.22 -5.19 -0.25
CA GLN A 39 0.77 -4.74 1.04
C GLN A 39 2.17 -5.31 1.29
N ALA A 40 2.43 -6.55 0.89
CA ALA A 40 3.75 -7.17 1.03
C ALA A 40 4.83 -6.50 0.17
N GLY A 41 4.46 -5.95 -0.98
CA GLY A 41 5.36 -5.16 -1.83
C GLY A 41 5.42 -3.66 -1.49
N ALA A 42 4.66 -3.20 -0.49
CA ALA A 42 4.61 -1.78 -0.16
C ALA A 42 5.85 -1.34 0.64
N PRO A 43 6.30 -0.09 0.48
CA PRO A 43 7.19 0.53 1.45
C PRO A 43 6.57 0.41 2.86
N GLY A 44 7.38 0.07 3.87
CA GLY A 44 6.91 -0.15 5.24
C GLY A 44 6.37 -1.56 5.54
N ALA A 45 6.36 -2.48 4.56
CA ALA A 45 5.91 -3.86 4.75
C ALA A 45 6.65 -4.63 5.85
N ASP A 46 7.91 -4.29 6.13
CA ASP A 46 8.70 -4.92 7.20
C ASP A 46 8.03 -4.80 8.57
N ALA A 47 7.30 -3.70 8.82
CA ALA A 47 6.54 -3.49 10.05
C ALA A 47 5.37 -4.47 10.21
N ALA A 48 4.91 -5.07 9.11
CA ALA A 48 3.78 -6.01 9.06
C ALA A 48 4.19 -7.45 8.69
N ALA A 49 5.49 -7.76 8.58
CA ALA A 49 5.99 -9.00 7.98
C ALA A 49 5.39 -10.28 8.61
N LYS A 50 5.29 -10.33 9.95
CA LYS A 50 4.71 -11.48 10.67
C LYS A 50 3.21 -11.64 10.41
N ASP A 51 2.49 -10.53 10.35
CA ASP A 51 1.05 -10.53 10.11
C ASP A 51 0.73 -10.89 8.65
N ILE A 52 1.56 -10.43 7.70
CA ILE A 52 1.48 -10.82 6.29
C ILE A 52 1.62 -12.33 6.14
N GLU A 53 2.64 -12.92 6.73
CA GLU A 53 2.88 -14.37 6.68
C GLU A 53 1.72 -15.16 7.28
N ARG A 54 1.26 -14.77 8.47
CA ARG A 54 0.11 -15.41 9.12
C ARG A 54 -1.17 -15.30 8.29
N THR A 55 -1.39 -14.15 7.66
CA THR A 55 -2.56 -13.91 6.80
C THR A 55 -2.52 -14.80 5.57
N ARG A 56 -1.34 -14.98 4.96
CA ARG A 56 -1.15 -15.90 3.83
C ARG A 56 -1.50 -17.34 4.22
N GLN A 57 -1.05 -17.80 5.39
CA GLN A 57 -1.40 -19.13 5.91
C GLN A 57 -2.91 -19.30 6.12
N TRP A 58 -3.61 -18.29 6.65
CA TRP A 58 -5.07 -18.35 6.78
C TRP A 58 -5.79 -18.38 5.43
N LEU A 59 -5.27 -17.65 4.45
CA LEU A 59 -5.81 -17.61 3.10
C LEU A 59 -5.61 -18.94 2.37
N GLU A 60 -4.44 -19.55 2.49
CA GLU A 60 -4.17 -20.90 1.98
C GLU A 60 -5.12 -21.93 2.61
N ASN A 61 -5.29 -21.89 3.93
CA ASN A 61 -6.23 -22.77 4.63
C ASN A 61 -7.67 -22.57 4.16
N ALA A 62 -8.10 -21.33 3.90
CA ALA A 62 -9.41 -21.05 3.33
C ALA A 62 -9.57 -21.69 1.94
N ASN A 63 -8.58 -21.55 1.07
CA ASN A 63 -8.59 -22.13 -0.27
C ASN A 63 -8.65 -23.66 -0.26
N VAL A 64 -7.90 -24.31 0.63
CA VAL A 64 -7.95 -25.77 0.83
C VAL A 64 -9.35 -26.21 1.27
N LEU A 65 -10.00 -25.46 2.17
CA LEU A 65 -11.35 -25.78 2.65
C LEU A 65 -12.41 -25.58 1.56
N LEU A 66 -12.28 -24.53 0.73
CA LEU A 66 -13.16 -24.31 -0.42
C LEU A 66 -13.05 -25.43 -1.45
N ALA A 67 -11.82 -25.90 -1.72
CA ALA A 67 -11.58 -27.03 -2.62
C ALA A 67 -12.21 -28.34 -2.09
N LYS A 68 -12.31 -28.49 -0.76
CA LYS A 68 -12.97 -29.62 -0.09
C LYS A 68 -14.48 -29.42 0.09
N GLY A 69 -15.05 -28.30 -0.37
CA GLY A 69 -16.47 -27.98 -0.21
C GLY A 69 -16.88 -27.59 1.21
N ASN A 70 -15.93 -27.33 2.12
CA ASN A 70 -16.21 -26.92 3.50
C ASN A 70 -16.33 -25.39 3.60
N GLU A 71 -17.45 -24.86 3.12
CA GLU A 71 -17.71 -23.43 3.00
C GLU A 71 -17.74 -22.70 4.35
N GLU A 72 -18.32 -23.33 5.39
CA GLU A 72 -18.46 -22.69 6.70
C GLU A 72 -17.09 -22.46 7.37
N ALA A 73 -16.21 -23.47 7.30
CA ALA A 73 -14.86 -23.36 7.83
C ALA A 73 -14.02 -22.38 7.00
N ALA A 74 -14.15 -22.39 5.68
CA ALA A 74 -13.50 -21.41 4.81
C ALA A 74 -13.92 -19.98 5.15
N ALA A 75 -15.22 -19.74 5.35
CA ALA A 75 -15.75 -18.43 5.71
C ALA A 75 -15.19 -17.90 7.04
N LYS A 76 -14.91 -18.78 8.01
CA LYS A 76 -14.25 -18.40 9.28
C LYS A 76 -12.83 -17.90 9.04
N TYR A 77 -12.06 -18.56 8.18
CA TYR A 77 -10.72 -18.10 7.81
C TYR A 77 -10.77 -16.80 7.00
N LEU A 78 -11.67 -16.68 6.01
CA LEU A 78 -11.81 -15.46 5.21
C LEU A 78 -12.19 -14.24 6.06
N ARG A 79 -13.02 -14.41 7.10
CA ARG A 79 -13.27 -13.33 8.07
C ARG A 79 -12.00 -12.91 8.81
N ARG A 80 -11.16 -13.86 9.24
CA ARG A 80 -9.88 -13.55 9.90
C ARG A 80 -8.93 -12.83 8.95
N VAL A 81 -8.82 -13.30 7.71
CA VAL A 81 -8.02 -12.65 6.66
C VAL A 81 -8.45 -11.21 6.46
N LYS A 82 -9.76 -10.94 6.38
CA LYS A 82 -10.28 -9.57 6.27
C LYS A 82 -9.78 -8.65 7.38
N PHE A 83 -9.95 -9.04 8.65
CA PHE A 83 -9.48 -8.23 9.78
C PHE A 83 -7.95 -8.07 9.80
N SER A 84 -7.23 -9.12 9.40
CA SER A 84 -5.78 -9.08 9.33
C SER A 84 -5.28 -8.14 8.24
N LEU A 85 -5.96 -8.06 7.10
CA LEU A 85 -5.64 -7.11 6.04
C LEU A 85 -5.80 -5.65 6.49
N ASP A 86 -6.81 -5.35 7.30
CA ASP A 86 -6.99 -4.01 7.88
C ASP A 86 -5.82 -3.68 8.83
N LEU A 87 -5.42 -4.63 9.68
CA LEU A 87 -4.26 -4.48 10.56
C LEU A 87 -2.95 -4.29 9.78
N ILE A 88 -2.69 -5.14 8.78
CA ILE A 88 -1.52 -5.04 7.92
C ILE A 88 -1.47 -3.67 7.25
N THR A 89 -2.60 -3.19 6.75
CA THR A 89 -2.68 -1.86 6.13
C THR A 89 -2.26 -0.76 7.11
N ALA A 90 -2.72 -0.81 8.36
CA ALA A 90 -2.33 0.14 9.39
C ALA A 90 -0.83 0.03 9.75
N LEU A 91 -0.29 -1.17 9.86
CA LEU A 91 1.12 -1.41 10.17
C LEU A 91 2.05 -0.94 9.05
N VAL A 92 1.68 -1.18 7.79
CA VAL A 92 2.40 -0.68 6.62
C VAL A 92 2.43 0.84 6.62
N GLN A 93 1.30 1.49 6.91
CA GLN A 93 1.24 2.95 7.03
C GLN A 93 2.12 3.47 8.18
N ALA A 94 2.10 2.79 9.33
CA ALA A 94 2.97 3.14 10.45
C ALA A 94 4.46 3.00 10.09
N GLY A 95 4.84 1.93 9.37
CA GLY A 95 6.22 1.75 8.88
C GLY A 95 6.65 2.86 7.91
N ASN A 96 5.75 3.33 7.07
CA ASN A 96 6.03 4.48 6.18
C ASN A 96 6.24 5.78 6.93
N ILE A 97 5.43 6.03 7.98
CA ILE A 97 5.59 7.21 8.83
C ILE A 97 6.94 7.16 9.56
N GLN A 98 7.30 6.00 10.10
CA GLN A 98 8.59 5.83 10.78
C GLN A 98 9.75 6.13 9.83
N LYS A 99 9.74 5.53 8.63
CA LYS A 99 10.78 5.79 7.63
C LYS A 99 10.87 7.26 7.25
N ALA A 100 9.73 7.93 7.03
CA ALA A 100 9.71 9.35 6.72
C ALA A 100 10.27 10.22 7.86
N ALA A 101 10.03 9.81 9.11
CA ALA A 101 10.60 10.48 10.28
C ALA A 101 12.12 10.28 10.36
N ASP A 102 12.61 9.05 10.12
CA ASP A 102 14.03 8.74 10.09
C ASP A 102 14.76 9.52 8.98
N ASP A 103 14.17 9.55 7.77
CA ASP A 103 14.70 10.30 6.62
C ASP A 103 14.75 11.82 6.92
N GLN A 104 13.74 12.34 7.63
CA GLN A 104 13.70 13.75 8.05
C GLN A 104 14.78 14.07 9.09
N GLU A 105 14.99 13.18 10.06
CA GLU A 105 16.01 13.33 11.09
C GLU A 105 17.42 13.29 10.46
N GLU A 106 17.68 12.33 9.56
CA GLU A 106 18.96 12.26 8.83
C GLU A 106 19.20 13.53 8.01
N ALA A 107 18.18 14.01 7.29
CA ALA A 107 18.29 15.25 6.52
C ALA A 107 18.61 16.46 7.40
N PHE A 108 18.00 16.54 8.59
CA PHE A 108 18.27 17.60 9.56
C PHE A 108 19.72 17.59 10.05
N TYR A 109 20.24 16.42 10.47
CA TYR A 109 21.64 16.31 10.90
C TYR A 109 22.62 16.63 9.77
N LYS A 110 22.37 16.13 8.57
CA LYS A 110 23.19 16.43 7.39
C LYS A 110 23.24 17.94 7.08
N ALA A 111 22.10 18.62 7.17
CA ALA A 111 22.04 20.05 6.98
C ALA A 111 22.86 20.79 8.05
N LYS A 112 22.66 20.43 9.32
CA LYS A 112 23.31 21.07 10.48
C LYS A 112 24.82 20.86 10.52
N GLU A 113 25.29 19.65 10.26
CA GLU A 113 26.70 19.28 10.47
C GLU A 113 27.60 19.56 9.28
N LYS A 114 27.04 19.62 8.07
CA LYS A 114 27.82 19.79 6.84
C LYS A 114 27.40 21.02 6.06
N GLN A 115 26.14 21.07 5.62
CA GLN A 115 25.71 22.07 4.64
C GLN A 115 25.76 23.49 5.21
N ILE A 116 25.28 23.71 6.43
CA ILE A 116 25.28 25.04 7.07
C ILE A 116 26.73 25.52 7.31
N PRO A 117 27.63 24.75 7.97
CA PRO A 117 29.02 25.16 8.14
C PRO A 117 29.77 25.46 6.83
N GLU A 118 29.57 24.64 5.80
CA GLU A 118 30.17 24.86 4.47
C GLU A 118 29.70 26.17 3.86
N LEU A 119 28.39 26.43 3.89
CA LEU A 119 27.81 27.68 3.39
C LEU A 119 28.28 28.90 4.20
N GLU A 120 28.39 28.78 5.52
CA GLU A 120 28.91 29.85 6.38
C GLU A 120 30.38 30.18 6.04
N ALA A 121 31.21 29.16 5.83
CA ALA A 121 32.60 29.33 5.43
C ALA A 121 32.72 30.02 4.06
N ASP A 122 31.89 29.64 3.09
CA ASP A 122 31.90 30.25 1.76
C ASP A 122 31.36 31.69 1.78
N VAL A 123 30.34 31.97 2.58
CA VAL A 123 29.86 33.34 2.83
C VAL A 123 30.99 34.19 3.42
N GLN A 124 31.76 33.66 4.37
CA GLN A 124 32.87 34.37 4.96
C GLN A 124 33.98 34.67 3.95
N LYS A 125 34.40 33.67 3.14
CA LYS A 125 35.36 33.88 2.05
C LYS A 125 34.91 34.96 1.07
N LEU A 126 33.64 34.96 0.69
CA LEU A 126 33.08 35.96 -0.22
C LEU A 126 33.07 37.36 0.40
N LYS A 127 32.80 37.49 1.71
CA LYS A 127 32.90 38.77 2.43
C LYS A 127 34.34 39.29 2.46
N ASP A 128 35.30 38.42 2.75
CA ASP A 128 36.72 38.79 2.81
C ASP A 128 37.23 39.23 1.43
N LYS A 129 36.90 38.48 0.38
CA LYS A 129 37.24 38.85 -1.01
C LYS A 129 36.59 40.16 -1.45
N LYS A 130 35.33 40.41 -1.05
CA LYS A 130 34.68 41.71 -1.30
C LYS A 130 35.45 42.85 -0.64
N LYS A 131 35.89 42.67 0.61
CA LYS A 131 36.64 43.69 1.36
C LYS A 131 37.99 43.96 0.70
N GLU A 132 38.71 42.92 0.28
CA GLU A 132 39.96 43.02 -0.46
C GLU A 132 39.80 43.82 -1.76
N LEU A 133 38.84 43.45 -2.60
CA LEU A 133 38.55 44.16 -3.85
C LEU A 133 38.14 45.63 -3.63
N GLN A 134 37.41 45.93 -2.56
CA GLN A 134 37.07 47.31 -2.19
C GLN A 134 38.31 48.12 -1.79
N GLN A 135 39.26 47.51 -1.07
CA GLN A 135 40.53 48.15 -0.73
C GLN A 135 41.38 48.40 -1.98
N GLU A 136 41.48 47.44 -2.91
CA GLU A 136 42.16 47.62 -4.20
C GLU A 136 41.56 48.75 -5.02
N LEU A 137 40.23 48.80 -5.14
CA LEU A 137 39.53 49.88 -5.83
C LEU A 137 39.81 51.26 -5.21
N SER A 138 39.92 51.33 -3.88
CA SER A 138 40.22 52.60 -3.21
C SER A 138 41.66 53.07 -3.42
N LYS A 139 42.61 52.17 -3.71
CA LYS A 139 44.00 52.49 -4.03
C LYS A 139 44.20 52.92 -5.49
N LEU A 140 43.27 52.56 -6.38
CA LEU A 140 43.27 52.92 -7.80
C LEU A 140 42.55 54.23 -8.10
N ARG A 141 41.86 54.81 -7.09
CA ARG A 141 41.22 56.12 -7.15
C ARG A 141 42.10 57.16 -6.48
#